data_AF-A0A3B0T5R7-F1
#
_entry.id   AF-A0A3B0T5R7-F1
#
_cell.length_a   1.000
_cell.length_b   1.000
_cell.length_c   1.000
_cell.angle_alpha   90.00
_cell.angle_beta   90.00
_cell.angle_gamma   90.00
#
_symmetry.space_group_name_H-M   'P 1'
#
loop_
_entity.id
_entity.type
_entity.pdbx_description
1 polymer ?
#
loop_
_entity_poly.entity_id
_entity_poly.type
_entity_poly.pdbx_seq_one_letter_code
_entity_poly.pdbx_strand_id
1 'polypeptide(L)'
;MFILSEPDTPSACSGVVHSRNFLFAWPRLIHAVRGETSNWCFGNGAGTTFNDDGTVSANTNGRLNTFEGCTTISDPAGDLLFYTDGITVYNQDHVVMENGNGLFGDSSSTQSAIIIPKPDDPDIYYIFMGDTSIAENDVDRGLNYSEVDISLNGGNGAIVQRIYHY
;
A
#
# COMPACT_ATOMS: atom_id res chain seq x y z
N MET A 1 0.39 -2.25 -15.61
CA MET A 1 -0.21 -3.50 -15.08
C MET A 1 0.41 -4.66 -15.80
N PHE A 2 1.35 -5.36 -15.16
CA PHE A 2 1.93 -6.60 -15.66
C PHE A 2 1.42 -7.73 -14.76
N ILE A 3 0.75 -8.72 -15.34
CA ILE A 3 0.38 -9.97 -14.65
C ILE A 3 1.24 -11.04 -15.32
N LEU A 4 2.17 -11.63 -14.57
CA LEU A 4 2.92 -12.79 -15.03
C LEU A 4 2.05 -14.04 -14.84
N SER A 5 1.75 -14.74 -15.93
CA SER A 5 1.12 -16.06 -15.91
C SER A 5 2.21 -17.14 -15.89
N GLU A 6 2.14 -18.05 -14.92
CA GLU A 6 2.97 -19.27 -14.87
C GLU A 6 2.59 -20.26 -15.98
N PRO A 7 3.52 -21.08 -16.51
CA PRO A 7 3.29 -21.97 -17.65
C PRO A 7 2.68 -23.34 -17.26
N ASP A 8 1.80 -23.84 -18.14
CA ASP A 8 1.18 -25.17 -18.07
C ASP A 8 2.21 -26.33 -18.09
N THR A 9 2.05 -27.32 -17.22
CA THR A 9 2.75 -28.62 -17.35
C THR A 9 1.82 -29.72 -17.87
N PRO A 10 2.29 -30.57 -18.82
CA PRO A 10 1.44 -31.45 -19.60
C PRO A 10 1.19 -32.85 -19.01
N SER A 11 0.28 -33.52 -19.69
CA SER A 11 -0.40 -34.80 -19.47
C SER A 11 0.42 -36.08 -19.24
N ALA A 12 -0.21 -37.01 -18.51
CA ALA A 12 -0.13 -38.48 -18.66
C ALA A 12 -1.31 -39.11 -17.88
N CYS A 13 -1.93 -40.27 -18.14
CA CYS A 13 -2.05 -41.20 -19.26
C CYS A 13 -3.19 -42.18 -18.85
N SER A 14 -4.08 -42.52 -19.79
CA SER A 14 -4.86 -43.77 -19.97
C SER A 14 -5.49 -44.53 -18.76
N GLY A 15 -6.81 -44.75 -18.79
CA GLY A 15 -7.46 -45.83 -18.04
C GLY A 15 -8.97 -45.68 -17.83
N VAL A 16 -9.76 -46.57 -18.43
CA VAL A 16 -11.24 -46.63 -18.47
C VAL A 16 -11.92 -46.50 -17.10
N VAL A 17 -12.92 -45.61 -16.95
CA VAL A 17 -13.91 -45.68 -15.86
C VAL A 17 -15.32 -45.25 -16.33
N HIS A 18 -16.29 -46.11 -16.02
CA HIS A 18 -17.75 -46.00 -16.13
C HIS A 18 -18.35 -44.60 -16.03
N SER A 19 -19.45 -44.39 -16.77
CA SER A 19 -20.31 -43.20 -16.69
C SER A 19 -20.76 -42.91 -15.26
N ARG A 20 -20.12 -41.92 -14.64
CA ARG A 20 -20.63 -41.25 -13.44
C ARG A 20 -20.82 -39.80 -13.84
N ASN A 21 -22.03 -39.29 -13.65
CA ASN A 21 -22.33 -37.87 -13.77
C ASN A 21 -21.38 -37.12 -12.82
N PHE A 22 -20.33 -36.54 -13.38
CA PHE A 22 -19.43 -35.63 -12.66
C PHE A 22 -20.14 -34.29 -12.57
N LEU A 23 -20.81 -34.05 -11.45
CA LEU A 23 -21.11 -32.69 -11.03
C LEU A 23 -19.76 -32.05 -10.67
N PHE A 24 -19.19 -31.28 -11.59
CA PHE A 24 -18.14 -30.32 -11.28
C PHE A 24 -18.76 -29.21 -10.44
N ALA A 25 -18.76 -29.39 -9.12
CA ALA A 25 -18.83 -28.25 -8.23
C ALA A 25 -17.49 -27.52 -8.35
N TRP A 26 -17.45 -26.43 -9.11
CA TRP A 26 -16.36 -25.48 -8.97
C TRP A 26 -16.35 -25.04 -7.51
N PRO A 27 -15.26 -25.25 -6.75
CA PRO A 27 -15.13 -24.56 -5.49
C PRO A 27 -15.25 -23.08 -5.83
N ARG A 28 -16.18 -22.38 -5.19
CA ARG A 28 -16.07 -20.92 -5.11
C ARG A 28 -14.74 -20.68 -4.43
N LEU A 29 -13.71 -20.35 -5.21
CA LEU A 29 -12.53 -19.68 -4.72
C LEU A 29 -13.05 -18.41 -4.06
N ILE A 30 -13.27 -18.49 -2.75
CA ILE A 30 -13.31 -17.30 -1.91
C ILE A 30 -11.91 -16.74 -2.09
N HIS A 31 -11.78 -15.74 -2.95
CA HIS A 31 -10.55 -14.98 -3.03
C HIS A 31 -10.34 -14.44 -1.62
N ALA A 32 -9.21 -14.77 -1.00
CA ALA A 32 -8.77 -14.04 0.17
C ALA A 32 -8.71 -12.57 -0.27
N VAL A 33 -9.63 -11.76 0.25
CA VAL A 33 -9.49 -10.31 0.18
C VAL A 33 -8.22 -10.02 0.95
N ARG A 34 -7.28 -9.40 0.25
CA ARG A 34 -6.03 -8.94 0.84
C ARG A 34 -6.34 -7.66 1.59
N GLY A 35 -6.44 -7.77 2.92
CA GLY A 35 -6.79 -6.67 3.82
C GLY A 35 -5.83 -5.49 3.73
N GLU A 36 -4.64 -5.70 3.15
CA GLU A 36 -3.61 -4.69 3.02
C GLU A 36 -4.03 -3.47 2.18
N THR A 37 -5.16 -3.57 1.47
CA THR A 37 -5.76 -2.47 0.69
C THR A 37 -7.16 -2.07 1.16
N SER A 38 -7.56 -2.44 2.39
CA SER A 38 -8.90 -2.17 2.91
C SER A 38 -9.18 -0.69 3.17
N ASN A 39 -8.16 0.11 3.51
CA ASN A 39 -8.31 1.55 3.74
C ASN A 39 -7.62 2.38 2.65
N TRP A 40 -8.34 3.36 2.12
CA TRP A 40 -7.83 4.31 1.13
C TRP A 40 -8.01 5.71 1.69
N CYS A 41 -6.90 6.42 1.95
CA CYS A 41 -6.92 7.81 2.41
C CYS A 41 -6.50 8.74 1.27
N PHE A 42 -7.26 9.80 1.05
CA PHE A 42 -7.05 10.78 -0.02
C PHE A 42 -6.86 12.19 0.54
N GLY A 43 -6.55 13.12 -0.36
CA GLY A 43 -6.56 14.55 -0.08
C GLY A 43 -7.90 15.08 0.44
N ASN A 44 -7.87 16.31 0.96
CA ASN A 44 -9.02 16.98 1.57
C ASN A 44 -9.69 16.17 2.70
N GLY A 45 -8.94 15.28 3.36
CA GLY A 45 -9.42 14.40 4.42
C GLY A 45 -10.42 13.33 3.96
N ALA A 46 -10.58 13.11 2.66
CA ALA A 46 -11.47 12.08 2.13
C ALA A 46 -10.86 10.68 2.30
N GLY A 47 -11.71 9.66 2.34
CA GLY A 47 -11.28 8.28 2.49
C GLY A 47 -12.41 7.28 2.33
N THR A 48 -12.03 6.04 2.06
CA THR A 48 -12.93 4.93 1.83
C THR A 48 -12.38 3.68 2.53
N THR A 49 -13.26 2.92 3.16
CA THR A 49 -12.95 1.61 3.74
C THR A 49 -13.78 0.53 3.04
N PHE A 50 -13.10 -0.52 2.58
CA PHE A 50 -13.72 -1.72 2.03
C PHE A 50 -13.84 -2.75 3.16
N ASN A 51 -15.06 -3.01 3.61
CA ASN A 51 -15.32 -3.89 4.74
C ASN A 51 -15.38 -5.36 4.30
N ASP A 52 -15.08 -6.28 5.21
CA ASP A 52 -15.08 -7.74 4.96
C ASP A 52 -16.44 -8.29 4.51
N ASP A 53 -17.53 -7.60 4.85
CA ASP A 53 -18.89 -7.95 4.41
C ASP A 53 -19.20 -7.51 2.97
N GLY A 54 -18.22 -6.92 2.28
CA GLY A 54 -18.33 -6.41 0.92
C GLY A 54 -18.96 -5.02 0.81
N THR A 55 -19.30 -4.38 1.94
CA THR A 55 -19.78 -3.00 1.94
C THR A 55 -18.62 -2.02 1.82
N VAL A 56 -18.95 -0.79 1.43
CA VAL A 56 -18.01 0.31 1.33
C VAL A 56 -18.50 1.46 2.21
N SER A 57 -17.66 1.93 3.11
CA SER A 57 -17.95 3.05 4.00
C SER A 57 -17.02 4.23 3.70
N ALA A 58 -17.53 5.45 3.87
CA ALA A 58 -16.70 6.64 3.81
C ALA A 58 -15.94 6.80 5.14
N ASN A 59 -14.65 7.12 5.07
CA ASN A 59 -13.81 7.50 6.20
C ASN A 59 -13.32 8.94 5.99
N THR A 60 -13.76 9.86 6.83
CA THR A 60 -13.41 11.30 6.70
C THR A 60 -12.48 11.79 7.82
N ASN A 61 -11.81 10.87 8.51
CA ASN A 61 -10.86 11.20 9.59
C ASN A 61 -9.45 11.47 9.06
N GLY A 62 -9.20 11.20 7.77
CA GLY A 62 -7.94 11.44 7.10
C GLY A 62 -7.43 12.87 7.27
N ARG A 63 -6.11 13.02 7.28
CA ARG A 63 -5.44 14.31 7.52
C ARG A 63 -4.65 14.83 6.31
N LEU A 64 -4.62 14.06 5.22
CA LEU A 64 -3.99 14.54 3.99
C LEU A 64 -4.79 15.71 3.43
N ASN A 65 -4.08 16.76 3.07
CA ASN A 65 -4.61 17.90 2.34
C ASN A 65 -3.70 18.18 1.14
N THR A 66 -3.81 17.30 0.15
CA THR A 66 -3.03 17.35 -1.09
C THR A 66 -3.95 17.24 -2.30
N PHE A 67 -3.54 17.82 -3.43
CA PHE A 67 -4.27 17.67 -4.69
C PHE A 67 -3.95 16.34 -5.38
N GLU A 68 -2.72 15.86 -5.25
CA GLU A 68 -2.20 14.67 -5.91
C GLU A 68 -1.34 13.87 -4.94
N GLY A 69 -1.04 12.62 -5.31
CA GLY A 69 -0.04 11.86 -4.59
C GLY A 69 -0.45 11.49 -3.17
N CYS A 70 -1.19 10.39 -3.04
CA CYS A 70 -1.50 9.79 -1.75
C CYS A 70 -1.33 8.28 -1.83
N THR A 71 -0.87 7.69 -0.72
CA THR A 71 -0.73 6.25 -0.60
C THR A 71 -1.10 5.84 0.82
N THR A 72 -1.63 4.63 0.95
CA THR A 72 -2.13 4.06 2.21
C THR A 72 -1.79 2.59 2.23
N ILE A 73 -1.46 2.06 3.41
CA ILE A 73 -1.26 0.64 3.61
C ILE A 73 -2.04 0.19 4.85
N SER A 74 -2.72 -0.95 4.71
CA SER A 74 -3.33 -1.68 5.80
C SER A 74 -2.52 -2.95 6.11
N ASP A 75 -2.79 -3.57 7.25
CA ASP A 75 -2.30 -4.90 7.56
C ASP A 75 -3.15 -6.00 6.88
N PRO A 76 -2.76 -7.28 6.97
CA PRO A 76 -3.54 -8.37 6.37
C PRO A 76 -4.96 -8.55 6.94
N ALA A 77 -5.25 -8.01 8.13
CA ALA A 77 -6.57 -8.02 8.75
C ALA A 77 -7.47 -6.86 8.28
N GLY A 78 -6.91 -5.90 7.54
CA GLY A 78 -7.65 -4.73 7.05
C GLY A 78 -7.47 -3.48 7.90
N ASP A 79 -6.74 -3.57 9.02
CA ASP A 79 -6.51 -2.44 9.91
C ASP A 79 -5.53 -1.45 9.26
N LEU A 80 -5.83 -0.15 9.37
CA LEU A 80 -4.96 0.89 8.83
C LEU A 80 -3.62 0.87 9.57
N LEU A 81 -2.51 0.85 8.85
CA LEU A 81 -1.18 1.01 9.45
C LEU A 81 -0.74 2.48 9.37
N PHE A 82 -0.66 3.01 8.16
CA PHE A 82 -0.30 4.41 7.91
C PHE A 82 -0.64 4.86 6.48
N TYR A 83 -0.61 6.18 6.28
CA TYR A 83 -0.83 6.82 4.99
C TYR A 83 -0.01 8.10 4.85
N THR A 84 0.27 8.52 3.63
CA THR A 84 1.15 9.67 3.35
C THR A 84 0.86 10.31 2.01
N ASP A 85 1.25 11.58 1.88
CA ASP A 85 1.39 12.30 0.62
C ASP A 85 2.83 12.30 0.07
N GLY A 86 3.76 11.62 0.74
CA GLY A 86 5.19 11.62 0.41
C GLY A 86 6.01 12.70 1.13
N ILE A 87 5.36 13.62 1.85
CA ILE A 87 6.02 14.65 2.67
C ILE A 87 5.74 14.40 4.16
N THR A 88 4.50 14.04 4.49
CA THR A 88 4.04 13.76 5.85
C THR A 88 3.41 12.38 5.95
N VAL A 89 3.86 11.58 6.91
CA VAL A 89 3.32 10.25 7.22
C VAL A 89 2.42 10.35 8.45
N TYR A 90 1.18 9.88 8.31
CA TYR A 90 0.22 9.75 9.39
C TYR A 90 0.04 8.28 9.75
N ASN A 91 -0.02 7.98 11.04
CA ASN A 91 -0.26 6.63 11.54
C ASN A 91 -1.75 6.26 11.57
N GLN A 92 -2.05 5.06 12.07
CA GLN A 92 -3.41 4.55 12.26
C GLN A 92 -4.33 5.44 13.10
N ASP A 93 -3.78 6.18 14.06
CA ASP A 93 -4.52 7.11 14.93
C ASP A 93 -4.79 8.47 14.25
N HIS A 94 -4.47 8.60 12.96
CA HIS A 94 -4.57 9.84 12.19
C HIS A 94 -3.74 11.00 12.79
N VAL A 95 -2.65 10.69 13.49
CA VAL A 95 -1.67 11.67 13.95
C VAL A 95 -0.37 11.50 13.17
N VAL A 96 0.46 12.54 13.16
CA VAL A 96 1.75 12.44 12.46
C VAL A 96 2.60 11.38 13.15
N MET A 97 3.08 10.42 12.35
CA MET A 97 3.97 9.35 12.79
C MET A 97 5.26 9.93 13.38
N GLU A 98 5.92 9.21 14.29
CA GLU A 98 7.19 9.68 14.83
C GLU A 98 8.22 9.84 13.71
N ASN A 99 8.88 11.00 13.66
CA ASN A 99 9.73 11.40 12.55
C ASN A 99 9.00 11.37 11.18
N GLY A 100 7.68 11.53 11.13
CA GLY A 100 6.89 11.42 9.91
C GLY A 100 6.82 12.68 9.06
N ASN A 101 7.40 13.81 9.48
CA ASN A 101 7.38 15.06 8.70
C ASN A 101 8.64 15.25 7.84
N GLY A 102 8.52 16.05 6.78
CA GLY A 102 9.65 16.51 5.98
C GLY A 102 10.38 15.38 5.25
N LEU A 103 9.62 14.41 4.75
CA LEU A 103 10.12 13.45 3.77
C LEU A 103 10.42 14.18 2.45
N PHE A 104 11.16 13.53 1.56
CA PHE A 104 11.70 14.14 0.35
C PHE A 104 10.78 14.02 -0.88
N GLY A 105 9.49 13.70 -0.69
CA GLY A 105 8.51 13.77 -1.77
C GLY A 105 8.10 15.22 -2.09
N ASP A 106 7.35 15.39 -3.17
CA ASP A 106 6.80 16.69 -3.59
C ASP A 106 5.29 16.62 -3.87
N SER A 107 4.60 17.72 -3.54
CA SER A 107 3.14 17.86 -3.63
C SER A 107 2.60 17.98 -5.07
N SER A 108 3.47 18.22 -6.05
CA SER A 108 3.15 18.32 -7.48
C SER A 108 3.51 17.05 -8.28
N SER A 109 3.97 16.01 -7.59
CA SER A 109 4.27 14.71 -8.21
C SER A 109 3.01 13.86 -8.34
N THR A 110 2.67 13.45 -9.57
CA THR A 110 1.47 12.67 -9.91
C THR A 110 1.49 11.26 -9.31
N GLN A 111 2.67 10.75 -8.91
CA GLN A 111 2.90 9.55 -8.12
C GLN A 111 3.87 9.87 -6.97
N SER A 112 3.42 10.67 -6.00
CA SER A 112 4.29 11.16 -4.93
C SER A 112 4.86 10.06 -4.03
N ALA A 113 4.16 8.94 -3.83
CA ALA A 113 4.60 7.86 -2.94
C ALA A 113 4.04 6.47 -3.28
N ILE A 114 4.85 5.43 -3.11
CA ILE A 114 4.45 4.01 -3.11
C ILE A 114 5.00 3.35 -1.85
N ILE A 115 4.14 2.63 -1.12
CA ILE A 115 4.53 1.84 0.05
C ILE A 115 4.79 0.40 -0.38
N ILE A 116 5.94 -0.15 0.03
CA ILE A 116 6.33 -1.54 -0.26
C ILE A 116 6.79 -2.21 1.05
N PRO A 117 6.20 -3.35 1.48
CA PRO A 117 6.72 -4.10 2.62
C PRO A 117 8.11 -4.66 2.32
N LYS A 118 9.00 -4.65 3.30
CA LYS A 118 10.32 -5.25 3.17
C LYS A 118 10.19 -6.78 3.15
N PRO A 119 10.80 -7.48 2.18
CA PRO A 119 10.82 -8.94 2.19
C PRO A 119 11.47 -9.48 3.47
N ASP A 120 10.89 -10.54 4.02
CA ASP A 120 11.36 -11.26 5.22
C ASP A 120 11.39 -10.44 6.52
N ASP A 121 10.75 -9.26 6.53
CA ASP A 121 10.70 -8.38 7.69
C ASP A 121 9.33 -7.66 7.76
N PRO A 122 8.34 -8.22 8.49
CA PRO A 122 6.96 -7.73 8.46
C PRO A 122 6.79 -6.37 9.14
N ASP A 123 7.77 -5.92 9.92
CA ASP A 123 7.69 -4.66 10.67
C ASP A 123 8.25 -3.48 9.87
N ILE A 124 8.90 -3.73 8.72
CA ILE A 124 9.57 -2.70 7.94
C ILE A 124 8.88 -2.45 6.60
N TYR A 125 8.66 -1.18 6.30
CA TYR A 125 8.08 -0.71 5.04
C TYR A 125 8.97 0.36 4.41
N TYR A 126 9.05 0.32 3.09
CA TYR A 126 9.67 1.37 2.28
C TYR A 126 8.62 2.31 1.73
N ILE A 127 8.87 3.61 1.80
CA ILE A 127 8.12 4.64 1.08
C ILE A 127 9.01 5.16 -0.03
N PHE A 128 8.73 4.79 -1.28
CA PHE A 128 9.43 5.31 -2.46
C PHE A 128 8.70 6.52 -3.01
N MET A 129 9.42 7.60 -3.28
CA MET A 129 8.83 8.90 -3.61
C MET A 129 9.64 9.57 -4.71
N GLY A 130 8.94 10.20 -5.65
CA GLY A 130 9.55 11.04 -6.67
C GLY A 130 9.50 12.50 -6.25
N ASP A 131 10.66 13.15 -6.25
CA ASP A 131 10.74 14.61 -6.22
C ASP A 131 10.45 15.18 -7.63
N THR A 132 9.92 16.39 -7.70
CA THR A 132 9.69 17.09 -8.97
C THR A 132 10.01 18.56 -8.76
N SER A 133 11.00 19.06 -9.49
CA SER A 133 11.35 20.48 -9.48
C SER A 133 10.41 21.27 -10.39
N ILE A 134 9.64 22.17 -9.80
CA ILE A 134 8.68 23.04 -10.52
C ILE A 134 9.14 24.50 -10.65
N ALA A 135 10.30 24.86 -10.09
CA ALA A 135 10.87 26.20 -10.14
C ALA A 135 12.39 26.20 -10.32
N GLU A 136 12.97 27.27 -10.90
CA GLU A 136 14.40 27.34 -11.24
C GLU A 136 15.38 27.20 -10.04
N ASN A 137 14.89 27.31 -8.80
CA ASN A 137 15.69 27.14 -7.58
C ASN A 137 15.21 25.97 -6.70
N ASP A 138 14.38 25.09 -7.25
CA ASP A 138 13.87 23.93 -6.54
C ASP A 138 14.79 22.73 -6.81
N VAL A 139 15.34 22.15 -5.74
CA VAL A 139 16.35 21.09 -5.84
C VAL A 139 15.64 19.78 -6.11
N ASP A 140 15.76 19.27 -7.34
CA ASP A 140 15.28 17.94 -7.70
C ASP A 140 16.17 16.86 -7.04
N ARG A 141 15.60 16.09 -6.11
CA ARG A 141 16.26 14.95 -5.46
C ARG A 141 15.98 13.61 -6.17
N GLY A 142 15.28 13.63 -7.30
CA GLY A 142 14.92 12.45 -8.07
C GLY A 142 14.11 11.44 -7.24
N LEU A 143 14.39 10.15 -7.47
CA LEU A 143 13.79 9.06 -6.71
C LEU A 143 14.48 8.94 -5.34
N ASN A 144 13.68 9.05 -4.28
CA ASN A 144 14.14 8.91 -2.91
C ASN A 144 13.28 7.88 -2.16
N TYR A 145 13.75 7.42 -1.01
CA TYR A 145 12.98 6.52 -0.17
C TYR A 145 13.17 6.76 1.32
N SER A 146 12.18 6.34 2.09
CA SER A 146 12.24 6.31 3.56
C SER A 146 11.91 4.92 4.08
N GLU A 147 12.52 4.54 5.21
CA GLU A 147 12.21 3.30 5.92
C GLU A 147 11.32 3.62 7.12
N VAL A 148 10.21 2.91 7.22
CA VAL A 148 9.25 2.92 8.33
C VAL A 148 9.45 1.63 9.12
N ASP A 149 9.51 1.74 10.44
CA ASP A 149 9.40 0.60 11.34
C ASP A 149 8.09 0.75 12.13
N ILE A 150 7.13 -0.14 11.87
CA ILE A 150 5.78 -0.10 12.47
C ILE A 150 5.75 -0.66 13.90
N SER A 151 6.80 -1.38 14.34
CA SER A 151 6.88 -1.91 15.70
C SER A 151 7.16 -0.83 16.75
N LEU A 152 7.66 0.33 16.32
CA LEU A 152 8.04 1.45 17.17
C LEU A 152 6.83 2.27 17.65
N ASN A 153 7.10 3.18 18.60
CA ASN A 153 6.11 4.10 19.18
C ASN A 153 4.83 3.39 19.68
N GLY A 154 4.98 2.19 20.26
CA GLY A 154 3.85 1.40 20.76
C GLY A 154 2.93 0.84 19.66
N GLY A 155 3.47 0.57 18.47
CA GLY A 155 2.71 0.07 17.30
C GLY A 155 2.22 1.17 16.35
N ASN A 156 2.52 2.43 16.66
CA ASN A 156 2.17 3.58 15.83
C ASN A 156 3.24 3.94 14.78
N GLY A 157 4.36 3.24 14.81
CA GLY A 157 5.46 3.35 13.87
C GLY A 157 6.31 4.60 13.99
N ALA A 158 7.48 4.55 13.37
CA ALA A 158 8.39 5.67 13.21
C ALA A 158 9.18 5.58 11.89
N ILE A 159 9.57 6.73 11.35
CA ILE A 159 10.55 6.79 10.26
C ILE A 159 11.95 6.63 10.85
N VAL A 160 12.64 5.57 10.44
CA VAL A 160 13.98 5.21 10.93
C VAL A 160 15.10 5.64 9.98
N GLN A 161 14.81 5.82 8.70
CA GLN A 161 15.79 6.25 7.71
C GLN A 161 15.16 7.06 6.57
N ARG A 162 15.91 8.01 6.02
CA ARG A 162 15.59 8.75 4.79
C ARG A 162 16.81 8.79 3.89
N ILE A 163 16.66 8.43 2.63
CA ILE A 163 17.74 8.40 1.65
C ILE A 163 17.29 9.09 0.37
N TYR A 164 18.15 9.93 -0.18
CA TYR A 164 18.08 10.44 -1.55
C TYR A 164 19.39 10.11 -2.27
N HIS A 165 19.35 9.96 -3.59
CA HIS A 165 20.55 9.73 -4.41
C HIS A 165 20.82 10.96 -5.28
N TYR A 166 22.09 11.43 -5.28
CA TYR A 166 22.64 12.45 -6.18
C TYR A 166 23.60 11.82 -7.18
#